data_AF-A0A821TBJ6-F1
#
_entry.id   AF-A0A821TBJ6-F1
#
_cell.length_a   1.000
_cell.length_b   1.000
_cell.length_c   1.000
_cell.angle_alpha   90.00
_cell.angle_beta   90.00
_cell.angle_gamma   90.00
#
_symmetry.space_group_name_H-M   'P 1'
#
loop_
_entity.id
_entity.type
_entity.pdbx_description
1 polymer ?
#
loop_
_entity_poly.entity_id
_entity_poly.type
_entity_poly.pdbx_seq_one_letter_code
_entity_poly.pdbx_strand_id
1 'polypeptide(L)'
;MNISSFLLAFLFTISGHSESTLIVMLEILTLFQHMVTFRIAIPYHIAIIKSNRKYYLAVVQSSPNIDISTSINPSRECIPIEKLFNSTLMSMTQFQGIKFYHIPCQTHYDLNCFIDEAYLCLRTNDRHANCVEF
;
A
#
# COMPACT_ATOMS: atom_id res chain seq x y z
N MET A 1 -10.63 15.20 -16.07
CA MET A 1 -10.33 13.87 -15.49
C MET A 1 -8.86 13.60 -15.77
N ASN A 2 -7.99 13.61 -14.76
CA ASN A 2 -6.55 13.41 -14.99
C ASN A 2 -6.30 11.89 -15.05
N ILE A 3 -6.03 11.36 -16.23
CA ILE A 3 -5.75 9.93 -16.43
C ILE A 3 -4.26 9.73 -16.22
N SER A 4 -3.87 8.84 -15.32
CA SER A 4 -2.45 8.55 -15.04
C SER A 4 -1.82 7.99 -16.32
N SER A 5 -0.74 8.58 -16.81
CA SER A 5 -0.02 8.05 -17.98
C SER A 5 0.76 6.77 -17.66
N PHE A 6 0.88 6.40 -16.38
CA PHE A 6 1.59 5.22 -15.92
C PHE A 6 1.03 4.69 -14.59
N LEU A 7 1.39 3.45 -14.28
CA LEU A 7 1.20 2.77 -13.00
C LEU A 7 2.55 2.35 -12.44
N LEU A 8 2.69 2.41 -11.12
CA LEU A 8 3.79 1.75 -10.42
C LEU A 8 3.22 0.63 -9.56
N ALA A 9 3.78 -0.56 -9.67
CA ALA A 9 3.48 -1.69 -8.79
C ALA A 9 4.64 -1.89 -7.80
N PHE A 10 4.34 -1.79 -6.52
CA PHE A 10 5.26 -2.04 -5.41
C PHE A 10 4.94 -3.42 -4.85
N LEU A 11 5.87 -4.35 -4.98
CA LEU A 11 5.73 -5.75 -4.58
C LEU A 11 6.63 -6.02 -3.39
N PHE A 12 6.04 -6.35 -2.24
CA PHE A 12 6.78 -6.63 -1.02
C PHE A 12 6.86 -8.12 -0.76
N THR A 13 8.07 -8.60 -0.51
CA THR A 13 8.33 -9.96 -0.04
C THR A 13 8.75 -9.90 1.42
N ILE A 14 7.85 -10.32 2.31
CA ILE A 14 8.09 -10.37 3.75
C ILE A 14 8.83 -11.68 4.07
N SER A 15 9.88 -11.58 4.88
CA SER A 15 10.62 -12.71 5.43
C SER A 15 10.63 -12.62 6.96
N GLY A 16 10.47 -13.75 7.64
CA GLY A 16 10.51 -13.79 9.10
C GLY A 16 11.93 -13.70 9.69
N HIS A 17 12.97 -13.82 8.85
CA HIS A 17 14.37 -13.91 9.29
C HIS A 17 15.32 -12.95 8.57
N SER A 18 14.86 -12.23 7.54
CA SER A 18 15.64 -11.28 6.75
C SER A 18 14.86 -10.00 6.51
N GLU A 19 15.54 -8.95 6.07
CA GLU A 19 14.88 -7.70 5.64
C GLU A 19 13.85 -7.98 4.54
N SER A 20 12.75 -7.21 4.56
CA SER A 20 11.73 -7.30 3.54
C SER A 20 12.29 -6.75 2.22
N THR A 21 12.00 -7.43 1.12
CA THR A 21 12.44 -6.98 -0.21
C THR A 21 11.31 -6.25 -0.91
N LEU A 22 11.61 -5.10 -1.51
CA LEU A 22 10.69 -4.35 -2.37
C LEU A 22 11.15 -4.44 -3.83
N ILE A 23 10.22 -4.78 -4.71
CA ILE A 23 10.39 -4.68 -6.17
C ILE A 23 9.40 -3.63 -6.68
N VAL A 24 9.89 -2.68 -7.48
CA VAL A 24 9.06 -1.68 -8.14
C VAL A 24 9.03 -1.93 -9.63
N MET A 25 7.82 -2.07 -10.18
CA MET A 25 7.59 -2.19 -11.62
C MET A 25 6.84 -0.97 -12.14
N LEU A 26 7.20 -0.49 -13.31
CA LEU A 26 6.54 0.62 -14.01
C LEU A 26 5.81 0.08 -15.22
N GLU A 27 4.56 0.48 -15.41
CA GLU A 27 3.86 0.27 -16.68
C GLU A 27 3.22 1.54 -17.21
N ILE A 28 3.41 1.79 -18.52
CA ILE A 28 2.87 2.96 -19.19
C ILE A 28 1.47 2.62 -19.72
N LEU A 29 0.51 3.50 -19.43
CA LEU A 29 -0.87 3.35 -19.88
C LEU A 29 -1.08 4.09 -21.21
N THR A 30 -1.62 3.36 -22.18
CA THR A 30 -2.20 3.93 -23.40
C THR A 30 -3.66 4.34 -23.14
N LEU A 31 -4.21 5.22 -23.99
CA LEU A 31 -5.55 5.80 -23.82
C LEU A 31 -6.71 4.80 -23.69
N PHE A 32 -6.51 3.55 -24.10
CA PHE A 32 -7.56 2.51 -24.15
C PHE A 32 -7.23 1.28 -23.28
N GLN A 33 -6.17 1.34 -22.47
CA GLN A 33 -5.82 0.23 -21.59
C GLN A 33 -6.63 0.28 -20.30
N HIS A 34 -7.58 -0.65 -20.18
CA HIS A 34 -8.38 -0.88 -18.97
C HIS A 34 -7.83 -2.00 -18.08
N MET A 35 -6.88 -2.79 -18.61
CA MET A 35 -6.23 -3.88 -17.90
C MET A 35 -4.72 -3.79 -18.10
N VAL A 36 -3.97 -4.04 -17.03
CA VAL A 36 -2.50 -4.13 -17.04
C VAL A 36 -2.11 -5.47 -16.44
N THR A 37 -1.13 -6.13 -17.05
CA THR A 37 -0.63 -7.42 -16.59
C THR A 37 0.85 -7.28 -16.25
N PHE A 38 1.17 -7.39 -14.96
CA PHE A 38 2.55 -7.51 -14.49
C PHE A 38 2.95 -8.98 -14.48
N ARG A 39 4.01 -9.34 -15.22
CA ARG A 39 4.53 -10.71 -15.24
C ARG A 39 5.70 -10.81 -14.26
N ILE A 40 5.47 -11.48 -13.13
CA ILE A 40 6.40 -11.52 -12.01
C ILE A 40 6.81 -12.98 -11.79
N ALA A 41 8.12 -13.27 -11.81
CA ALA A 41 8.64 -14.62 -11.59
C ALA A 41 9.09 -14.87 -10.13
N ILE A 42 8.89 -13.88 -9.25
CA ILE A 42 9.36 -13.89 -7.86
C ILE A 42 8.15 -13.85 -6.92
N PRO A 43 8.13 -14.66 -5.84
CA PRO A 43 7.05 -14.63 -4.87
C PRO A 43 7.00 -13.28 -4.13
N TYR A 44 5.79 -12.74 -3.97
CA TYR A 44 5.50 -11.54 -3.19
C TYR A 44 4.28 -11.78 -2.30
N HIS A 45 4.18 -11.02 -1.21
CA HIS A 45 3.10 -11.13 -0.22
C HIS A 45 2.12 -9.96 -0.31
N ILE A 46 2.61 -8.77 -0.62
CA ILE A 46 1.81 -7.55 -0.74
C ILE A 46 2.09 -6.91 -2.09
N ALA A 47 1.03 -6.43 -2.75
CA ALA A 47 1.13 -5.57 -3.92
C ALA A 47 0.37 -4.27 -3.71
N ILE A 48 1.04 -3.14 -3.88
CA ILE A 48 0.46 -1.81 -3.92
C ILE A 48 0.59 -1.25 -5.32
N ILE A 49 -0.50 -0.70 -5.85
CA ILE A 49 -0.49 0.01 -7.12
C ILE A 49 -0.58 1.50 -6.85
N LYS A 50 0.36 2.27 -7.39
CA LYS A 50 0.28 3.73 -7.43
C LYS A 50 -0.25 4.19 -8.78
N SER A 51 -1.31 4.97 -8.74
CA SER A 51 -1.93 5.61 -9.90
C SER A 51 -2.43 6.99 -9.52
N ASN A 52 -2.15 8.02 -10.34
CA ASN A 52 -2.63 9.38 -10.08
C ASN A 52 -2.33 9.90 -8.65
N ARG A 53 -1.11 9.63 -8.15
CA ARG A 53 -0.64 9.96 -6.77
C ARG A 53 -1.40 9.27 -5.64
N LYS A 54 -2.30 8.35 -5.94
CA LYS A 54 -2.99 7.50 -4.97
C LYS A 54 -2.39 6.11 -4.97
N TYR A 55 -2.49 5.45 -3.83
CA TYR A 55 -1.97 4.11 -3.61
C TYR A 55 -3.15 3.18 -3.34
N TYR A 56 -3.13 1.99 -3.92
CA TYR A 56 -4.23 1.04 -3.84
C TYR A 56 -3.69 -0.32 -3.42
N LEU A 57 -4.30 -0.91 -2.39
CA LEU A 57 -4.00 -2.26 -1.96
C LEU A 57 -4.59 -3.26 -2.95
N ALA A 58 -3.72 -3.83 -3.77
CA ALA A 58 -4.12 -4.76 -4.81
C ALA A 58 -4.14 -6.21 -4.31
N VAL A 59 -3.12 -6.59 -3.53
CA VAL A 59 -2.94 -7.97 -3.05
C VAL A 59 -2.39 -7.96 -1.62
N VAL A 60 -2.93 -8.84 -0.78
CA VAL A 60 -2.33 -9.30 0.48
C VAL A 60 -2.55 -10.80 0.55
N GLN A 61 -1.49 -11.59 0.65
CA GLN A 61 -1.58 -13.05 0.68
C GLN A 61 -0.61 -13.65 1.70
N SER A 62 -1.07 -14.72 2.36
CA SER A 62 -0.27 -15.48 3.33
C SER A 62 0.71 -16.44 2.65
N SER A 63 0.40 -16.88 1.43
CA SER A 63 1.28 -17.68 0.59
C SER A 63 1.32 -17.09 -0.82
N PRO A 64 2.51 -17.02 -1.45
CA PRO A 64 2.64 -16.39 -2.75
C PRO A 64 1.93 -17.20 -3.83
N ASN A 65 0.82 -16.67 -4.37
CA ASN A 65 0.18 -17.20 -5.56
C ASN A 65 0.82 -16.59 -6.82
N ILE A 66 0.96 -17.39 -7.87
CA ILE A 66 1.65 -17.04 -9.12
C ILE A 66 0.73 -16.22 -10.04
N ASP A 67 -0.57 -16.53 -10.05
CA ASP A 67 -1.55 -15.89 -10.92
C ASP A 67 -2.59 -15.10 -10.10
N ILE A 68 -2.49 -13.78 -10.12
CA ILE A 68 -3.40 -12.89 -9.40
C ILE A 68 -4.03 -11.88 -10.35
N SER A 69 -5.36 -11.92 -10.44
CA SER A 69 -6.16 -10.88 -11.08
C SER A 69 -6.73 -9.95 -10.02
N THR A 70 -6.49 -8.65 -10.14
CA THR A 70 -6.96 -7.65 -9.20
C THR A 70 -7.32 -6.36 -9.93
N SER A 71 -8.32 -5.65 -9.41
CA SER A 71 -8.78 -4.37 -9.95
C SER A 71 -8.31 -3.23 -9.04
N ILE A 72 -7.89 -2.12 -9.63
CA ILE A 72 -7.71 -0.85 -8.90
C ILE A 72 -9.11 -0.37 -8.49
N ASN A 73 -9.49 -0.65 -7.24
CA ASN A 73 -10.79 -0.28 -6.68
C ASN A 73 -10.61 0.87 -5.67
N PRO A 74 -11.37 1.98 -5.78
CA PRO A 74 -11.35 3.06 -4.80
C PRO A 74 -11.57 2.63 -3.35
N SER A 75 -12.33 1.56 -3.09
CA SER A 75 -12.53 1.03 -1.72
C SER A 75 -11.27 0.44 -1.10
N ARG A 76 -10.24 0.17 -1.93
CA ARG A 76 -8.93 -0.35 -1.51
C ARG A 76 -7.84 0.73 -1.58
N GLU A 77 -8.20 2.01 -1.71
CA GLU A 77 -7.26 3.12 -1.62
C GLU A 77 -6.63 3.15 -0.21
N CYS A 78 -5.30 3.19 -0.16
CA CYS A 78 -4.56 3.44 1.08
C CYS A 78 -4.58 4.94 1.36
N ILE A 79 -5.12 5.30 2.50
CA ILE A 79 -5.34 6.71 2.84
C ILE A 79 -4.01 7.34 3.31
N PRO A 80 -3.66 8.55 2.86
CA PRO A 80 -2.51 9.28 3.41
C PRO A 80 -2.69 9.56 4.90
N ILE A 81 -1.64 9.35 5.69
CA ILE A 81 -1.67 9.48 7.16
C ILE A 81 -2.12 10.87 7.60
N GLU A 82 -1.86 11.89 6.78
CA GLU A 82 -2.21 13.28 7.05
C GLU A 82 -3.72 13.53 7.06
N LYS A 83 -4.50 12.62 6.47
CA LYS A 83 -5.96 12.65 6.54
C LYS A 83 -6.52 11.90 7.74
N LEU A 84 -5.71 11.09 8.40
CA LEU A 84 -6.10 10.22 9.50
C LEU A 84 -5.66 10.80 10.85
N PHE A 85 -4.57 11.57 10.86
CA PHE A 85 -4.03 12.22 12.04
C PHE A 85 -4.72 13.54 12.34
N ASN A 86 -4.83 13.85 13.64
CA ASN A 86 -5.24 15.18 14.08
C ASN A 86 -4.07 16.18 13.96
N SER A 87 -4.36 17.48 14.09
CA SER A 87 -3.36 18.53 13.96
C SER A 87 -2.17 18.38 14.93
N THR A 88 -2.39 17.82 16.12
CA THR A 88 -1.33 17.57 17.10
C THR A 88 -0.36 16.49 16.62
N LEU A 89 -0.88 15.35 16.16
CA LEU A 89 -0.05 14.26 15.64
C LEU A 89 0.67 14.68 14.35
N MET A 90 0.02 15.50 13.52
CA MET A 90 0.61 16.07 12.32
C MET A 90 1.80 17.01 12.57
N SER A 91 1.91 17.57 13.77
CA SER A 91 3.04 18.43 14.16
C SER A 91 4.27 17.66 14.66
N MET A 92 4.14 16.35 14.85
CA MET A 92 5.21 15.51 15.36
C MET A 92 6.22 15.17 14.27
N THR A 93 7.45 14.83 14.67
CA THR A 93 8.41 14.25 13.73
C THR A 93 7.96 12.85 13.31
N GLN A 94 8.41 12.37 12.16
CA GLN A 94 8.05 11.04 11.66
C GLN A 94 8.34 9.93 12.69
N PHE A 95 9.50 9.98 13.35
CA PHE A 95 9.88 9.01 14.39
C PHE A 95 8.99 9.07 15.63
N GLN A 96 8.41 10.23 15.95
CA GLN A 96 7.41 10.33 17.01
C GLN A 96 6.05 9.81 16.53
N GLY A 97 5.67 10.15 15.30
CA GLY A 97 4.42 9.75 14.65
C GLY A 97 4.24 8.24 14.55
N ILE A 98 5.31 7.48 14.27
CA ILE A 98 5.26 6.02 14.13
C ILE A 98 4.69 5.32 15.37
N LYS A 99 4.92 5.88 16.57
CA LYS A 99 4.37 5.35 17.84
C LYS A 99 2.84 5.36 17.86
N PHE A 100 2.23 6.23 17.07
CA PHE A 100 0.79 6.46 16.98
C PHE A 100 0.14 5.80 15.76
N TYR A 101 0.87 5.00 14.98
CA TYR A 101 0.35 4.32 13.79
C TYR A 101 -0.73 3.27 14.11
N HIS A 102 -0.86 2.87 15.38
CA HIS A 102 -1.98 2.07 15.84
C HIS A 102 -3.32 2.83 15.88
N ILE A 103 -3.30 4.17 16.04
CA ILE A 103 -4.52 4.99 16.21
C ILE A 103 -5.46 4.93 14.99
N PRO A 104 -4.99 5.07 13.73
CA PRO A 104 -5.87 4.96 12.57
C PRO A 104 -6.61 3.62 12.50
N CYS A 105 -5.92 2.51 12.81
CA CYS A 105 -6.52 1.17 12.83
C CYS A 105 -7.58 1.00 13.92
N GLN A 106 -7.47 1.73 15.03
CA GLN A 106 -8.44 1.68 16.13
C GLN A 106 -9.67 2.57 15.88
N THR A 107 -9.49 3.68 15.16
CA THR A 107 -10.53 4.71 14.96
C THR A 107 -11.29 4.56 13.64
N HIS A 108 -10.67 4.00 12.60
CA HIS A 108 -11.27 3.83 11.27
C HIS A 108 -11.49 2.34 10.96
N TYR A 109 -12.73 1.88 11.15
CA TYR A 109 -13.10 0.46 11.02
C TYR A 109 -12.96 -0.08 9.59
N ASP A 110 -13.21 0.76 8.60
CA ASP A 110 -13.19 0.39 7.17
C ASP A 110 -11.82 0.61 6.51
N LEU A 111 -10.80 0.98 7.30
CA LEU A 111 -9.45 1.24 6.80
C LEU A 111 -8.73 -0.08 6.49
N ASN A 112 -8.42 -0.31 5.21
CA ASN A 112 -7.61 -1.46 4.81
C ASN A 112 -6.11 -1.19 5.00
N CYS A 113 -5.68 0.01 4.64
CA CYS A 113 -4.29 0.43 4.66
C CYS A 113 -4.17 1.96 4.70
N PHE A 114 -3.01 2.44 5.10
CA PHE A 114 -2.62 3.84 5.01
C PHE A 114 -1.15 3.96 4.62
N ILE A 115 -0.77 5.15 4.16
CA ILE A 115 0.60 5.47 3.76
C ILE A 115 1.10 6.70 4.50
N ASP A 116 2.36 6.67 4.86
CA ASP A 116 3.17 7.80 5.29
C ASP A 116 4.33 7.99 4.29
N GLU A 117 5.16 9.02 4.45
CA GLU A 117 6.30 9.30 3.58
C GLU A 117 7.24 8.11 3.39
N ALA A 118 7.51 7.34 4.45
CA ALA A 118 8.41 6.18 4.40
C ALA A 118 7.72 4.83 4.59
N TYR A 119 6.45 4.79 5.01
CA TYR A 119 5.81 3.54 5.44
C TYR A 119 4.50 3.26 4.73
N LEU A 120 4.31 2.02 4.34
CA LEU A 120 3.01 1.43 4.02
C LEU A 120 2.54 0.65 5.25
N CYS A 121 1.35 0.93 5.75
CA CYS A 121 0.77 0.23 6.88
C CYS A 121 -0.52 -0.48 6.50
N LEU A 122 -0.62 -1.76 6.88
CA LEU A 122 -1.83 -2.57 6.78
C LEU A 122 -2.52 -2.65 8.14
N ARG A 123 -3.86 -2.56 8.13
CA ARG A 123 -4.66 -2.84 9.31
C ARG A 123 -4.80 -4.34 9.49
N THR A 124 -4.53 -4.85 10.69
CA THR A 124 -4.82 -6.24 11.05
C THR A 124 -6.24 -6.40 11.61
N ASN A 125 -6.71 -7.65 11.70
CA ASN A 125 -8.01 -7.95 12.35
C ASN A 125 -8.03 -7.50 13.81
N ASP A 126 -6.89 -7.58 14.50
CA ASP A 126 -6.70 -7.14 15.89
C ASP A 126 -6.54 -5.62 16.03
N ARG A 127 -6.76 -4.86 14.94
CA ARG A 127 -6.67 -3.40 14.90
C ARG A 127 -5.27 -2.86 15.18
N HIS A 128 -4.25 -3.67 14.92
CA HIS A 128 -2.87 -3.22 14.88
C HIS A 128 -2.52 -2.68 13.49
N ALA A 129 -1.53 -1.81 13.44
CA ALA A 129 -0.88 -1.42 12.19
C ALA A 129 0.35 -2.31 12.00
N ASN A 130 0.43 -3.01 10.87
CA ASN A 130 1.62 -3.71 10.43
C ASN A 130 2.24 -2.93 9.28
N CYS A 131 3.43 -2.38 9.49
CA CYS A 131 4.05 -1.42 8.59
C CYS A 131 5.32 -1.99 7.95
N VAL A 132 5.50 -1.67 6.67
CA VAL A 132 6.70 -1.97 5.90
C VAL A 132 7.23 -0.66 5.32
N GLU A 133 8.55 -0.53 5.28
CA GLU A 133 9.23 0.64 4.71
C GLU A 133 9.19 0.57 3.17
N PHE A 134 9.04 1.74 2.52
CA PHE A 134 9.06 1.92 1.07
C PHE A 134 10.47 1.97 0.48
#